data_AF-L0DXP8-F1
#
_entry.id   AF-L0DXP8-F1
#
_cell.length_a   1.000
_cell.length_b   1.000
_cell.length_c   1.000
_cell.angle_alpha   90.00
_cell.angle_beta   90.00
_cell.angle_gamma   90.00
#
_symmetry.space_group_name_H-M   'P 1'
#
loop_
_entity.id
_entity.type
_entity.pdbx_description
1 polymer ?
#
loop_
_entity_poly.entity_id
_entity_poly.type
_entity_poly.pdbx_seq_one_letter_code
_entity_poly.pdbx_strand_id
1 'polypeptide(L)' 'MTWTPDIAALGNRLRKNARHWGRWARREDTECCRVYDRDLPDFPLQIDRDRVQLLS' A
#
# COMPACT_ATOMS: atom_id res chain seq x y z
N MET A 1 12.22 20.44 19.76
CA MET A 1 11.50 20.29 18.47
C MET A 1 11.26 18.81 18.27
N THR A 2 10.06 18.33 18.58
CA THR A 2 9.70 16.92 18.46
C THR A 2 9.18 16.68 17.04
N TRP A 3 9.89 15.87 16.28
CA TRP A 3 9.40 15.36 15.00
C TRP A 3 8.29 14.36 15.30
N THR A 4 7.10 14.62 14.78
CA THR A 4 5.95 13.71 14.86
C THR A 4 5.62 13.28 13.44
N PRO A 5 5.68 11.98 13.14
CA PRO A 5 5.40 11.50 11.79
C PRO A 5 3.92 11.72 11.44
N ASP A 6 3.65 12.18 10.22
CA ASP A 6 2.29 12.45 9.75
C ASP A 6 1.57 11.15 9.34
N ILE A 7 0.85 10.55 10.29
CA ILE A 7 0.06 9.33 10.08
C ILE A 7 -1.09 9.56 9.07
N ALA A 8 -1.64 10.77 8.99
CA ALA A 8 -2.71 11.08 8.04
C ALA A 8 -2.18 11.07 6.59
N ALA A 9 -0.96 11.58 6.38
CA ALA A 9 -0.29 11.47 5.08
C ALA A 9 -0.10 10.02 4.65
N LEU A 10 0.33 9.13 5.56
CA LEU A 10 0.47 7.70 5.28
C LEU A 10 -0.87 7.08 4.88
N GLY A 11 -1.92 7.29 5.66
CA GLY A 11 -3.25 6.74 5.36
C GLY A 11 -3.82 7.22 4.01
N ASN A 12 -3.62 8.50 3.68
CA ASN A 12 -4.01 9.07 2.39
C ASN A 12 -3.24 8.43 1.24
N ARG A 13 -1.92 8.20 1.41
CA ARG A 13 -1.09 7.56 0.39
C ARG A 13 -1.53 6.12 0.13
N LEU A 14 -1.72 5.33 1.19
CA LEU A 14 -2.18 3.93 1.08
C LEU A 14 -3.53 3.83 0.36
N ARG A 15 -4.50 4.69 0.70
CA ARG A 15 -5.82 4.68 0.06
C ARG A 15 -5.74 4.98 -1.44
N LYS A 16 -4.90 5.95 -1.85
CA LYS A 16 -4.70 6.30 -3.26
C LYS A 16 -4.01 5.17 -4.02
N ASN A 17 -2.93 4.63 -3.47
CA ASN A 17 -2.15 3.58 -4.10
C ASN A 17 -2.96 2.28 -4.21
N ALA A 18 -3.71 1.88 -3.18
CA ALA A 18 -4.56 0.69 -3.23
C ALA A 18 -5.62 0.76 -4.35
N ARG A 19 -6.19 1.94 -4.61
CA ARG A 19 -7.12 2.16 -5.74
C ARG A 19 -6.41 2.11 -7.09
N HIS A 20 -5.19 2.62 -7.19
CA HIS A 20 -4.40 2.59 -8.41
C HIS A 20 -3.95 1.16 -8.74
N TRP A 21 -3.18 0.55 -7.84
CA TRP A 21 -2.64 -0.81 -8.00
C TRP A 21 -3.72 -1.87 -7.99
N GLY A 22 -4.85 -1.66 -7.30
CA GLY A 22 -5.98 -2.57 -7.38
C GLY A 22 -6.62 -2.63 -8.77
N ARG A 23 -6.65 -1.52 -9.52
CA ARG A 23 -7.13 -1.52 -10.91
C ARG A 23 -6.12 -2.16 -11.85
N TRP A 24 -4.83 -1.91 -11.63
CA TRP A 24 -3.76 -2.55 -12.41
C TRP A 24 -3.73 -4.07 -12.19
N ALA A 25 -3.73 -4.52 -10.93
CA ALA A 25 -3.66 -5.94 -10.58
C ALA A 25 -4.81 -6.76 -11.19
N ARG A 26 -6.03 -6.20 -11.24
CA ARG A 26 -7.18 -6.82 -11.91
C ARG A 26 -7.02 -6.96 -13.42
N ARG A 27 -6.27 -6.06 -14.08
CA ARG A 27 -6.01 -6.13 -15.53
C ARG A 27 -4.96 -7.17 -15.86
N GLU A 28 -3.96 -7.30 -15.00
CA GLU A 28 -2.86 -8.25 -15.15
C GLU A 28 -3.16 -9.64 -14.57
N ASP A 29 -4.40 -9.88 -14.11
CA ASP A 29 -4.83 -11.10 -13.44
C ASP A 29 -3.88 -11.55 -12.31
N THR A 30 -3.35 -10.58 -11.57
CA THR A 30 -2.46 -10.82 -10.42
C THR A 30 -3.13 -10.43 -9.12
N GLU A 31 -2.87 -11.23 -8.10
CA GLU A 31 -3.39 -11.03 -6.76
C GLU A 31 -2.36 -10.41 -5.83
N CYS A 32 -1.08 -10.46 -6.22
CA CYS A 32 0.05 -9.94 -5.49
C CYS A 32 0.50 -8.61 -6.11
N CYS A 33 0.39 -7.52 -5.36
CA CYS A 33 0.90 -6.22 -5.80
C CYS A 33 1.41 -5.34 -4.68
N ARG A 34 2.49 -4.60 -4.94
CA ARG A 34 3.01 -3.59 -4.03
C ARG A 34 2.10 -2.38 -4.00
N VAL A 35 1.60 -2.04 -2.81
CA VAL A 35 0.71 -0.89 -2.61
C VAL A 35 1.42 0.31 -1.97
N TYR A 36 2.66 0.15 -1.50
CA TYR A 36 3.47 1.23 -0.93
C TYR A 36 4.96 0.88 -0.98
N ASP A 37 5.82 1.80 -1.41
CA ASP A 37 7.28 1.61 -1.42
C ASP A 37 8.01 2.88 -0.97
N ARG A 38 8.04 3.10 0.34
CA ARG A 38 8.80 4.19 0.95
C ARG A 38 8.44 5.57 0.40
N ASP A 39 7.17 5.75 0.03
CA ASP A 39 6.66 6.98 -0.59
C ASP A 39 6.77 8.21 0.33
N LEU A 40 6.97 8.01 1.64
CA LEU A 40 7.11 9.06 2.63
C LEU A 40 8.42 8.87 3.42
N PRO A 41 9.19 9.94 3.65
CA PRO A 41 10.47 9.86 4.35
C PRO A 41 10.32 9.33 5.79
N ASP A 42 9.21 9.67 6.43
CA ASP A 42 8.90 9.26 7.80
C ASP A 42 8.50 7.78 7.92
N PHE A 43 8.19 7.13 6.80
CA PHE A 43 7.71 5.75 6.75
C PHE A 43 8.48 4.95 5.68
N PRO A 44 9.72 4.53 5.97
CA PRO A 44 10.54 3.75 5.04
C PRO A 44 10.11 2.27 4.99
N LEU A 45 8.82 2.02 4.76
CA LEU A 45 8.21 0.69 4.70
C LEU A 45 7.96 0.25 3.25
N GLN A 46 7.86 -1.06 3.06
CA GLN A 46 7.29 -1.68 1.85
C GLN A 46 6.05 -2.47 2.26
N ILE A 47 4.94 -2.28 1.54
CA ILE A 47 3.69 -2.97 1.82
C ILE A 47 3.19 -3.63 0.55
N ASP A 48 3.10 -4.95 0.61
CA ASP A 48 2.61 -5.80 -0.45
C ASP A 48 1.21 -6.33 -0.07
N ARG A 49 0.32 -6.38 -1.05
CA ARG A 49 -1.05 -6.90 -0.91
C ARG A 49 -1.16 -8.18 -1.72
N ASP A 50 -1.45 -9.28 -1.03
CA ASP A 50 -1.66 -10.59 -1.63
C ASP A 50 -3.07 -11.11 -1.29
N ARG A 51 -3.63 -12.00 -2.13
CA ARG A 51 -4.88 -12.70 -1.79
C ARG A 51 -4.57 -13.77 -0.74
N VAL A 52 -5.30 -13.73 0.36
CA VAL A 52 -5.35 -14.84 1.31
C VAL A 52 -6.39 -15.85 0.80
N GLN A 53 -5.97 -17.08 0.52
CA GLN A 53 -6.88 -18.19 0.30
C GLN A 53 -7.20 -18.84 1.66
N LEU A 54 -8.47 -18.81 2.05
CA LEU A 54 -8.93 -19.60 3.19
C LEU A 54 -9.20 -21.02 2.69
N LEU A 55 -8.50 -22.00 3.26
CA LEU A 55 -8.79 -23.41 3.01
C LEU A 55 -10.18 -23.71 3.58
N SER A 56 -11.09 -24.18 2.72
CA SER A 56 -12.44 -24.65 3.08
C SER A 56 -12.40 -26.06 3.66
#